data_AF-A0AAW7W4I7-F1
#
_entry.id   AF-A0AAW7W4I7-F1
#
_cell.length_a   1.000
_cell.length_b   1.000
_cell.length_c   1.000
_cell.angle_alpha   90.00
_cell.angle_beta   90.00
_cell.angle_gamma   90.00
#
_symmetry.space_group_name_H-M   'P 1'
#
loop_
_entity.id
_entity.type
_entity.pdbx_description
1 polymer ?
#
loop_
_entity_poly.entity_id
_entity_poly.type
_entity_poly.pdbx_seq_one_letter_code
_entity_poly.pdbx_strand_id
1 'polypeptide(L)'
;MLKDLKEFLLRGNVVDLAVGVIIASAFGAIVTSFVNDIITPLLLNPALEAAKVQNIAELAWNGVTYGKFLSAIINFLVVGTVLFFVIKAMEKAQNLRKKEEVVEEAPAAPTELEVLQEIKALLEKK
;
A
#
# COMPACT_ATOMS: atom_id res chain seq x y z
N MET A 1 1.68 1.24 37.93
CA MET A 1 2.68 1.18 36.84
C MET A 1 2.39 0.08 35.82
N LEU A 2 2.44 -1.21 36.17
CA LEU A 2 2.12 -2.30 35.22
C LEU A 2 0.65 -2.30 34.76
N LYS A 3 -0.29 -1.93 35.65
CA LYS A 3 -1.71 -1.74 35.30
C LYS A 3 -1.90 -0.53 34.38
N ASP A 4 -1.31 0.61 34.73
CA ASP A 4 -1.39 1.85 33.92
C ASP A 4 -0.74 1.70 32.55
N LEU A 5 0.36 0.93 32.45
CA LEU A 5 1.00 0.57 31.19
C LEU A 5 0.09 -0.31 30.34
N LYS A 6 -0.56 -1.32 30.95
CA LYS A 6 -1.52 -2.18 30.26
C LYS A 6 -2.73 -1.39 29.77
N GLU A 7 -3.28 -0.47 30.58
CA GLU A 7 -4.36 0.44 30.16
C GLU A 7 -3.94 1.41 29.06
N PHE A 8 -2.69 1.88 29.08
CA PHE A 8 -2.15 2.72 28.01
C PHE A 8 -1.99 1.96 26.70
N LEU A 9 -1.43 0.75 26.74
CA LEU A 9 -1.21 -0.11 25.57
C LEU A 9 -2.51 -0.65 24.98
N LEU A 10 -3.53 -0.90 25.81
CA LEU A 10 -4.84 -1.41 25.37
C LEU A 10 -5.79 -0.30 24.89
N ARG A 11 -5.35 0.96 24.83
CA ARG A 11 -6.13 1.97 24.09
C ARG A 11 -6.15 1.54 22.62
N GLY A 12 -7.35 1.32 22.06
CA GLY A 12 -7.53 0.85 20.68
C GLY A 12 -6.68 1.60 19.66
N ASN A 13 -6.59 2.93 19.79
CA ASN A 13 -5.75 3.76 18.92
C ASN A 13 -4.25 3.40 18.90
N VAL A 14 -3.69 2.89 20.01
CA VAL A 14 -2.26 2.51 20.08
C VAL A 14 -2.03 1.13 19.46
N VAL A 15 -2.96 0.20 19.68
CA VAL A 15 -2.89 -1.15 19.10
C VAL A 15 -3.06 -1.08 17.58
N ASP A 16 -4.06 -0.34 17.09
CA ASP A 16 -4.33 -0.18 15.66
C ASP A 16 -3.16 0.52 14.95
N LEU A 17 -2.57 1.54 15.57
CA LEU A 17 -1.35 2.18 15.08
C LEU A 17 -0.19 1.19 14.99
N ALA A 18 0.05 0.40 16.05
CA ALA A 18 1.13 -0.58 16.07
C ALA A 18 0.96 -1.63 14.97
N VAL A 19 -0.25 -2.15 14.79
CA VAL A 19 -0.57 -3.09 13.72
C VAL A 19 -0.36 -2.45 12.34
N GLY A 20 -0.83 -1.21 12.14
CA GLY A 20 -0.66 -0.47 10.90
C GLY A 20 0.82 -0.28 10.51
N VAL A 21 1.67 0.09 11.47
CA VAL A 21 3.12 0.26 11.24
C VAL A 21 3.78 -1.07 10.90
N ILE A 22 3.45 -2.14 11.62
CA ILE A 22 4.00 -3.49 11.37
C ILE A 22 3.61 -3.96 9.95
N ILE A 23 2.33 -3.85 9.58
CA ILE A 23 1.86 -4.24 8.25
C ILE A 23 2.52 -3.39 7.16
N ALA A 24 2.61 -2.07 7.36
CA ALA A 24 3.27 -1.18 6.40
C ALA A 24 4.74 -1.55 6.19
N SER A 25 5.49 -1.83 7.26
CA SER A 25 6.89 -2.24 7.16
C SER A 25 7.06 -3.60 6.46
N ALA A 26 6.23 -4.59 6.80
CA ALA A 26 6.27 -5.91 6.19
C ALA A 26 5.90 -5.86 4.70
N PHE A 27 4.85 -5.11 4.35
CA PHE A 27 4.46 -4.91 2.96
C PHE A 27 5.54 -4.17 2.17
N GLY A 28 6.17 -3.14 2.75
CA GLY A 28 7.31 -2.45 2.15
C GLY A 28 8.48 -3.38 1.85
N ALA A 29 8.77 -4.35 2.72
CA ALA A 29 9.80 -5.37 2.48
C ALA A 29 9.46 -6.29 1.29
N ILE A 30 8.20 -6.70 1.16
CA ILE A 30 7.72 -7.52 0.03
C ILE A 30 7.88 -6.75 -1.29
N VAL A 31 7.45 -5.49 -1.33
CA VAL A 31 7.58 -4.65 -2.54
C VAL A 31 9.05 -4.43 -2.89
N THR A 32 9.89 -4.16 -1.89
CA THR A 32 11.34 -4.00 -2.08
C THR A 32 11.96 -5.26 -2.68
N SER A 33 11.64 -6.44 -2.15
CA SER A 33 12.13 -7.72 -2.67
C SER A 33 11.64 -7.96 -4.10
N PHE A 34 10.36 -7.72 -4.40
CA PHE A 34 9.85 -7.85 -5.76
C PHE A 34 10.60 -6.96 -6.76
N VAL A 35 10.95 -5.73 -6.38
CA VAL A 35 11.70 -4.84 -7.25
C VAL A 35 13.16 -5.26 -7.39
N ASN A 36 13.83 -5.56 -6.28
CA ASN A 36 15.26 -5.90 -6.31
C ASN A 36 15.53 -7.28 -6.92
N ASP A 37 14.68 -8.26 -6.61
CA ASP A 37 14.95 -9.67 -6.90
C ASP A 37 14.27 -10.12 -8.20
N ILE A 38 13.23 -9.43 -8.67
CA ILE A 38 12.49 -9.80 -9.90
C ILE A 38 12.65 -8.70 -10.95
N ILE A 39 12.21 -7.46 -10.67
CA ILE A 39 12.19 -6.40 -11.70
C ILE A 39 13.61 -6.00 -12.13
N THR A 40 14.51 -5.77 -11.18
CA THR A 40 15.87 -5.31 -11.48
C THR A 40 16.64 -6.30 -12.36
N PRO A 41 16.73 -7.60 -12.03
CA PRO A 41 17.43 -8.56 -12.89
C PRO A 41 16.72 -8.84 -14.22
N LEU A 42 15.38 -8.77 -14.29
CA LEU A 42 14.65 -9.09 -15.52
C LEU A 42 14.53 -7.92 -16.50
N LEU A 43 14.41 -6.68 -16.00
CA LEU A 43 14.19 -5.50 -16.83
C LEU A 43 15.41 -4.57 -16.87
N LEU A 44 16.06 -4.31 -15.73
CA LEU A 44 17.17 -3.37 -15.66
C LEU A 44 18.48 -4.00 -16.14
N ASN A 45 18.84 -5.19 -15.68
CA ASN A 45 20.14 -5.79 -16.05
C ASN A 45 20.31 -5.96 -17.57
N PRO A 46 19.31 -6.44 -18.35
CA PRO A 46 19.42 -6.52 -19.80
C PRO A 46 19.46 -5.14 -20.47
N ALA A 47 18.71 -4.17 -19.94
CA ALA A 47 18.76 -2.79 -20.44
C ALA A 47 20.11 -2.12 -20.17
N LEU A 48 20.77 -2.48 -19.07
CA LEU A 48 22.08 -1.98 -18.66
C LEU A 48 23.23 -2.61 -19.44
N GLU A 49 23.15 -3.90 -19.72
CA GLU A 49 24.05 -4.57 -20.67
C GLU A 49 23.92 -3.96 -22.07
N ALA A 50 22.71 -3.70 -22.55
CA ALA A 50 22.47 -3.01 -23.83
C ALA A 50 23.04 -1.58 -23.85
N ALA A 51 23.07 -0.91 -22.70
CA ALA A 51 23.65 0.43 -22.53
C ALA A 51 25.19 0.42 -22.28
N LYS A 52 25.84 -0.75 -22.24
CA LYS A 52 27.26 -0.95 -21.87
C LYS A 52 27.63 -0.46 -20.46
N VAL A 53 26.65 -0.32 -19.57
CA VAL A 53 26.85 0.08 -18.17
C VAL A 53 26.64 -1.16 -17.31
N GLN A 54 27.72 -1.91 -17.07
CA GLN A 54 27.61 -3.20 -16.33
C GLN A 54 27.14 -3.00 -14.88
N ASN A 55 27.48 -1.87 -14.25
CA ASN A 55 27.05 -1.53 -12.89
C ASN A 55 26.78 -0.03 -12.75
N ILE A 56 25.50 0.38 -12.69
CA ILE A 56 25.15 1.79 -12.40
C ILE A 56 25.77 2.24 -11.07
N ALA A 57 25.80 1.35 -10.08
CA ALA A 57 26.29 1.64 -8.73
C ALA A 57 27.77 2.08 -8.68
N GLU A 58 28.56 1.70 -9.68
CA GLU A 58 30.00 1.97 -9.76
C GLU A 58 30.33 3.22 -10.57
N LEU A 59 29.31 3.92 -11.10
CA LEU A 59 29.53 5.14 -11.86
C LEU A 59 30.15 6.22 -10.98
N ALA A 60 31.31 6.68 -11.42
CA ALA A 60 32.03 7.77 -10.83
C ALA A 60 32.48 8.76 -11.91
N TRP A 61 32.38 10.05 -11.61
CA TRP A 61 32.92 11.11 -12.46
C TRP A 61 33.87 11.95 -11.63
N ASN A 62 35.14 12.02 -12.05
CA ASN A 62 36.21 12.79 -11.37
C ASN A 62 36.34 12.47 -9.87
N GLY A 63 36.17 11.20 -9.48
CA GLY A 63 36.24 10.75 -8.09
C GLY A 63 34.93 10.88 -7.29
N VAL A 64 33.88 11.48 -7.86
CA VAL A 64 32.55 11.55 -7.24
C VAL A 64 31.74 10.32 -7.65
N THR A 65 31.44 9.44 -6.69
CA THR A 65 30.60 8.25 -6.89
C THR A 65 29.12 8.61 -6.81
N TYR A 66 28.48 8.83 -7.95
CA TYR A 66 27.03 9.13 -8.03
C TYR A 66 26.19 7.89 -8.37
N GLY A 67 26.84 6.78 -8.73
CA GLY A 67 26.18 5.55 -9.13
C GLY A 67 25.15 5.03 -8.12
N LYS A 68 25.51 5.02 -6.83
CA LYS A 68 24.59 4.61 -5.75
C LYS A 68 23.36 5.51 -5.64
N PHE A 69 23.53 6.82 -5.81
CA PHE A 69 22.43 7.77 -5.77
C PHE A 69 21.49 7.58 -6.97
N LEU A 70 22.05 7.41 -8.17
CA LEU A 70 21.27 7.14 -9.37
C LEU A 70 20.52 5.81 -9.27
N SER A 71 21.17 4.76 -8.74
CA SER A 71 20.53 3.49 -8.44
C SER A 71 19.35 3.63 -7.45
N ALA A 72 19.48 4.48 -6.43
CA ALA A 72 18.41 4.76 -5.48
C ALA A 72 17.22 5.47 -6.12
N ILE A 73 17.47 6.44 -7.02
CA ILE A 73 16.41 7.12 -7.79
C ILE A 73 15.66 6.13 -8.68
N ILE A 74 16.38 5.28 -9.41
CA ILE A 74 15.77 4.30 -10.30
C ILE A 74 14.93 3.30 -9.48
N ASN A 75 15.46 2.80 -8.36
CA ASN A 75 14.73 1.93 -7.45
C ASN A 75 13.43 2.59 -6.95
N PHE A 76 13.49 3.86 -6.53
CA PHE A 76 12.31 4.61 -6.09
C PHE A 76 11.23 4.71 -7.20
N LEU A 77 11.63 5.03 -8.43
CA LEU A 77 10.70 5.11 -9.56
C LEU A 77 10.06 3.76 -9.89
N VAL A 78 10.85 2.67 -9.85
CA VAL A 78 10.36 1.32 -10.12
C VAL A 78 9.39 0.87 -9.02
N VAL A 79 9.76 1.00 -7.75
CA VAL A 79 8.90 0.69 -6.60
C VAL A 79 7.59 1.47 -6.67
N GLY A 80 7.66 2.79 -6.90
CA GLY A 80 6.47 3.63 -7.02
C GLY A 80 5.56 3.20 -8.18
N THR A 81 6.15 2.86 -9.33
CA THR A 81 5.41 2.38 -10.50
C THR A 81 4.74 1.03 -10.24
N VAL A 82 5.45 0.07 -9.64
CA VAL A 82 4.89 -1.23 -9.28
C VAL A 82 3.74 -1.06 -8.29
N LEU A 83 3.94 -0.24 -7.25
CA LEU A 83 2.91 0.03 -6.24
C LEU A 83 1.66 0.65 -6.88
N PHE A 84 1.83 1.58 -7.82
CA PHE A 84 0.72 2.14 -8.59
C PHE A 84 -0.07 1.07 -9.34
N PHE A 85 0.61 0.15 -10.04
CA PHE A 85 -0.07 -0.95 -10.73
C PHE A 85 -0.78 -1.92 -9.78
N VAL A 86 -0.18 -2.23 -8.62
CA VAL A 86 -0.80 -3.09 -7.60
C VAL A 86 -2.07 -2.44 -7.06
N ILE A 87 -2.02 -1.16 -6.67
CA ILE A 87 -3.20 -0.43 -6.19
C ILE A 87 -4.27 -0.39 -7.28
N LYS A 88 -3.91 -0.06 -8.52
CA LYS A 88 -4.86 -0.03 -9.64
C LYS A 88 -5.48 -1.39 -9.93
N ALA A 89 -4.72 -2.49 -9.77
CA ALA A 89 -5.23 -3.84 -9.91
C ALA A 89 -6.21 -4.20 -8.78
N MET A 90 -5.91 -3.81 -7.54
CA MET A 90 -6.78 -3.99 -6.38
C MET A 90 -8.08 -3.18 -6.53
N GLU A 91 -8.00 -1.91 -6.90
CA GLU A 91 -9.16 -1.06 -7.19
C GLU A 91 -10.03 -1.68 -8.28
N LYS A 92 -9.43 -2.17 -9.37
CA LYS A 92 -10.16 -2.84 -10.44
C LYS A 92 -10.85 -4.12 -9.95
N ALA A 93 -10.18 -4.93 -9.14
CA ALA A 93 -10.74 -6.16 -8.58
C ALA A 93 -11.90 -5.86 -7.60
N GLN A 94 -11.76 -4.84 -6.73
CA GLN A 94 -12.82 -4.42 -5.83
C GLN A 94 -14.03 -3.86 -6.60
N ASN A 95 -13.81 -3.07 -7.65
CA ASN A 95 -14.88 -2.54 -8.50
C ASN A 95 -15.61 -3.64 -9.29
N LEU A 96 -14.92 -4.74 -9.65
CA LEU A 96 -15.54 -5.91 -10.27
C LEU A 96 -16.41 -6.67 -9.25
N ARG A 97 -15.92 -6.89 -8.03
CA ARG A 97 -16.70 -7.54 -6.95
C ARG A 97 -17.93 -6.74 -6.55
N LYS A 98 -17.81 -5.41 -6.47
CA LYS A 98 -18.92 -4.50 -6.19
C LYS A 98 -19.97 -4.47 -7.31
N LYS A 99 -19.61 -4.90 -8.52
CA LYS A 99 -20.51 -5.02 -9.68
C LYS A 99 -21.20 -6.39 -9.73
N GLU A 100 -20.58 -7.43 -9.18
CA GLU A 100 -21.17 -8.77 -9.01
C GLU A 100 -22.14 -8.82 -7.81
N GLU A 101 -21.87 -8.11 -6.71
CA GLU A 101 -22.78 -8.02 -5.55
C GLU A 101 -24.09 -7.27 -5.84
N VAL A 102 -24.21 -6.54 -6.94
CA VAL A 102 -25.47 -5.90 -7.38
C VAL A 102 -26.41 -6.90 -8.08
N VAL A 103 -25.93 -8.10 -8.43
CA VAL A 103 -26.74 -9.13 -9.11
C VAL A 103 -27.43 -10.06 -8.10
N GLU A 104 -27.05 -10.04 -6.82
CA GLU A 104 -27.67 -10.84 -5.77
C GLU A 104 -28.24 -9.92 -4.67
N GLU A 105 -29.40 -9.31 -4.96
CA GLU A 105 -30.23 -8.64 -3.96
C GLU A 105 -30.63 -9.65 -2.86
N ALA A 106 -29.93 -9.63 -1.74
CA ALA A 106 -30.57 -9.77 -0.44
C ALA A 106 -30.85 -8.34 0.06
N PRO A 107 -32.06 -8.02 0.53
CA PRO A 107 -32.38 -6.66 0.96
C PRO A 107 -31.39 -6.23 2.03
N ALA A 108 -30.59 -5.21 1.72
CA ALA A 108 -29.66 -4.62 2.67
C ALA A 108 -30.47 -4.25 3.92
N ALA A 109 -30.00 -4.71 5.08
CA ALA A 109 -30.54 -4.22 6.35
C ALA A 109 -30.48 -2.69 6.34
N PRO A 110 -31.51 -1.98 6.84
CA PRO A 110 -31.57 -0.54 6.76
C PRO A 110 -30.30 0.05 7.38
N THR A 111 -29.64 0.92 6.62
CA THR A 111 -28.44 1.62 7.06
C THR A 111 -28.76 2.47 8.29
N GLU A 112 -27.77 2.71 9.16
CA GLU A 112 -27.96 3.53 10.37
C GLU A 112 -28.55 4.91 10.06
N LEU A 113 -28.22 5.48 8.89
CA LEU A 113 -28.80 6.73 8.42
C LEU A 113 -30.31 6.62 8.14
N GLU A 114 -30.76 5.52 7.56
CA GLU A 114 -32.19 5.26 7.32
C GLU A 114 -32.95 5.08 8.64
N VAL A 115 -32.35 4.35 9.60
CA VAL A 115 -32.92 4.18 10.94
C VAL A 115 -33.02 5.52 11.68
N LEU A 116 -31.99 6.37 11.60
CA LEU A 116 -32.00 7.70 12.22
C LEU A 116 -33.03 8.63 11.57
N GLN A 117 -33.23 8.53 10.26
CA GLN A 117 -34.28 9.28 9.56
C GLN A 117 -35.67 8.79 9.96
N GLU A 118 -35.86 7.49 10.11
CA GLU A 118 -37.12 6.89 10.57
C GLU A 118 -37.43 7.29 12.02
N ILE A 119 -36.43 7.27 12.91
CA ILE A 119 -36.56 7.76 14.29
C ILE A 119 -36.93 9.25 14.30
N LYS A 120 -36.29 10.09 13.48
CA LYS A 120 -36.62 11.52 13.38
C LYS A 120 -38.07 11.71 12.93
N ALA A 121 -38.51 10.99 11.89
CA ALA A 121 -39.87 11.07 11.38
C ALA A 121 -40.91 10.60 12.41
N LEU A 122 -40.58 9.59 13.22
CA LEU A 122 -41.44 9.11 14.32
C LEU A 122 -41.53 10.11 15.48
N LEU A 123 -40.45 10.86 15.76
CA LEU A 123 -40.45 11.91 16.77
C LEU A 123 -41.22 13.16 16.33
N GLU A 124 -41.18 13.53 15.05
CA GLU A 124 -41.96 14.67 14.51
C GLU A 124 -43.48 14.40 14.47
N LYS A 125 -43.90 13.13 14.50
CA LYS A 125 -45.31 12.73 14.55
C LYS A 125 -45.90 12.65 15.97
N LYS A 126 -45.09 12.84 17.01
CA LYS A 126 -45.51 12.92 18.42
C LYS A 126 -45.64 14.37 18.87
#